data_AF-A0A2V6WXW2-F1
#
_entry.id   AF-A0A2V6WXW2-F1
#
_cell.length_a   1.000
_cell.length_b   1.000
_cell.length_c   1.000
_cell.angle_alpha   90.00
_cell.angle_beta   90.00
_cell.angle_gamma   90.00
#
_symmetry.space_group_name_H-M   'P 1'
#
loop_
_entity.id
_entity.type
_entity.pdbx_description
1 polymer ?
#
loop_
_entity_poly.entity_id
_entity_poly.type
_entity_poly.pdbx_seq_one_letter_code
_entity_poly.pdbx_strand_id
1 'polypeptide(L)'
;MRALVVMFLVSIAAVRTAYGQVPTAADVAACNDEAPAVVKIGAASPTTNDHARAKGARDGAPATGAGDFKLPLVESSDPQIHGMNGEGAKDATYQAAYRSCMRRKGF
;
A
#
# COMPACT_ATOMS: atom_id res chain seq x y z
N MET A 1 17.11 22.46 40.46
CA MET A 1 15.82 22.07 39.84
C MET A 1 15.37 23.23 38.98
N ARG A 2 15.03 23.16 37.69
CA ARG A 2 14.89 22.11 36.69
C ARG A 2 15.01 22.87 35.35
N ALA A 3 15.90 22.47 34.45
CA ALA A 3 15.99 23.06 33.11
C ALA A 3 14.82 22.53 32.26
N LEU A 4 13.94 23.41 31.79
CA LEU A 4 12.85 23.07 30.86
C LEU A 4 13.41 23.10 29.44
N VAL A 5 13.74 21.93 28.90
CA VAL A 5 14.10 21.76 27.49
C VAL A 5 12.81 21.56 26.69
N VAL A 6 12.42 22.57 25.92
CA VAL A 6 11.29 22.49 24.99
C VAL A 6 11.81 21.83 23.70
N MET A 7 11.47 20.56 23.47
CA MET A 7 11.70 19.90 22.19
C MET A 7 10.64 20.33 21.18
N PHE A 8 11.00 21.25 20.28
CA PHE A 8 10.22 21.51 19.07
C PHE A 8 10.51 20.39 18.05
N LEU A 9 9.62 19.41 17.95
CA LEU A 9 9.62 18.45 16.85
C LEU A 9 9.06 19.16 15.61
N VAL A 10 9.95 19.68 14.76
CA VAL A 10 9.58 20.19 13.44
C VAL A 10 9.29 18.99 12.54
N SER A 11 8.00 18.64 12.44
CA SER A 11 7.54 17.68 11.44
C SER A 11 7.61 18.31 10.06
N ILE A 12 8.62 17.95 9.27
CA ILE A 12 8.70 18.29 7.85
C ILE A 12 7.66 17.43 7.11
N ALA A 13 6.45 17.97 6.94
CA ALA A 13 5.47 17.40 6.04
C ALA A 13 5.94 17.66 4.60
N ALA A 14 6.59 16.67 3.99
CA ALA A 14 6.89 16.71 2.56
C ALA A 14 5.57 16.64 1.79
N VAL A 15 5.01 17.80 1.44
CA VAL A 15 3.86 17.91 0.54
C VAL A 15 4.37 17.58 -0.87
N ARG A 16 4.30 16.30 -1.26
CA ARG A 16 4.45 15.92 -2.66
C ARG A 16 3.12 16.20 -3.35
N THR A 17 3.16 17.13 -4.30
CA THR A 17 2.03 17.48 -5.15
C THR A 17 1.62 16.24 -5.96
N ALA A 18 0.36 15.86 -5.85
CA ALA A 18 -0.25 14.69 -6.50
C ALA A 18 -0.41 14.93 -8.01
N TYR A 19 0.69 14.84 -8.76
CA TYR A 19 0.63 14.63 -10.21
C TYR A 19 0.92 13.18 -10.50
N GLY A 20 -0.12 12.36 -10.66
CA GLY A 20 -0.16 11.10 -11.42
C GLY A 20 1.07 10.20 -11.42
N GLN A 21 1.85 10.18 -10.34
CA GLN A 21 3.12 9.48 -10.32
C GLN A 21 2.82 8.00 -10.09
N VAL A 22 3.19 7.16 -11.05
CA VAL A 22 3.15 5.72 -10.87
C VAL A 22 4.12 5.35 -9.73
N PRO A 23 3.73 4.51 -8.75
CA PRO A 23 4.63 4.08 -7.69
C PRO A 23 5.92 3.50 -8.26
N THR A 24 7.05 3.84 -7.66
CA THR A 24 8.33 3.24 -8.07
C THR A 24 8.34 1.75 -7.69
N ALA A 25 9.18 0.94 -8.36
CA ALA A 25 9.38 -0.46 -7.97
C ALA A 25 9.77 -0.60 -6.49
N ALA A 26 10.52 0.36 -5.94
CA ALA A 26 10.89 0.38 -4.52
C ALA A 26 9.69 0.67 -3.59
N ASP A 27 8.78 1.55 -4.00
CA ASP A 27 7.54 1.80 -3.26
C ASP A 27 6.62 0.58 -3.24
N VAL A 28 6.48 -0.07 -4.40
CA VAL A 28 5.74 -1.32 -4.56
C VAL A 28 6.31 -2.43 -3.69
N ALA A 29 7.62 -2.66 -3.73
CA ALA A 29 8.29 -3.67 -2.92
C ALA A 29 8.08 -3.41 -1.42
N ALA A 30 8.36 -2.18 -0.97
CA ALA A 30 8.22 -1.81 0.43
C ALA A 30 6.78 -1.99 0.94
N CYS A 31 5.76 -1.61 0.16
CA CYS A 31 4.37 -1.76 0.59
C CYS A 31 3.89 -3.22 0.56
N ASN A 32 4.41 -4.05 -0.35
CA ASN A 32 4.12 -5.49 -0.33
C ASN A 32 4.80 -6.21 0.85
N ASP A 33 5.99 -5.76 1.28
CA ASP A 33 6.67 -6.29 2.46
C ASP A 33 5.99 -5.85 3.76
N GLU A 34 5.43 -4.63 3.81
CA GLU A 34 4.76 -4.09 4.99
C GLU A 34 3.36 -4.70 5.20
N ALA A 35 2.61 -4.94 4.13
CA ALA A 35 1.21 -5.34 4.21
C ALA A 35 0.95 -6.58 5.10
N PRO A 36 1.72 -7.68 4.99
CA PRO A 36 1.56 -8.84 5.89
C PRO A 36 1.79 -8.50 7.37
N ALA A 37 2.72 -7.59 7.68
CA ALA A 37 3.00 -7.20 9.05
C ALA A 37 1.81 -6.43 9.66
N VAL A 38 1.21 -5.53 8.89
CA VAL A 38 0.01 -4.76 9.30
C VAL A 38 -1.20 -5.68 9.47
N VAL A 39 -1.38 -6.65 8.56
CA VAL A 39 -2.42 -7.68 8.66
C VAL A 39 -2.25 -8.49 9.96
N LYS A 40 -1.02 -8.95 10.25
CA LYS A 40 -0.73 -9.78 11.43
C LYS A 40 -1.07 -9.09 12.74
N ILE A 41 -0.90 -7.77 12.84
CA ILE A 41 -1.22 -7.00 14.05
C ILE A 41 -2.67 -6.49 14.07
N GLY A 42 -3.48 -6.81 13.06
CA GLY A 42 -4.90 -6.40 12.99
C GLY A 42 -5.11 -4.89 12.82
N ALA A 43 -4.11 -4.17 12.32
CA ALA A 43 -4.17 -2.71 12.20
C ALA A 43 -4.75 -2.22 10.85
N ALA A 44 -5.00 -3.13 9.91
CA ALA A 44 -5.68 -2.80 8.66
C ALA A 44 -7.19 -2.79 8.84
N SER A 45 -7.85 -1.75 8.29
CA SER A 45 -9.30 -1.63 8.24
C SER A 45 -9.79 -1.65 6.79
N PRO A 46 -10.24 -2.81 6.28
CA PRO A 46 -10.78 -2.93 4.92
C PRO A 46 -12.01 -2.06 4.69
N THR A 47 -12.13 -1.57 3.46
CA THR A 47 -13.33 -0.89 2.97
C THR A 47 -14.19 -1.84 2.14
N THR A 48 -15.44 -1.47 1.86
CA THR A 48 -16.29 -2.23 0.93
C THR A 48 -15.64 -2.44 -0.44
N ASN A 49 -14.86 -1.46 -0.92
CA ASN A 49 -14.15 -1.56 -2.19
C ASN A 49 -13.01 -2.60 -2.14
N ASP A 50 -12.32 -2.73 -0.99
CA ASP A 50 -11.33 -3.80 -0.79
C ASP A 50 -11.94 -5.18 -0.86
N HIS A 51 -13.11 -5.35 -0.23
CA HIS A 51 -13.83 -6.62 -0.31
C HIS A 51 -14.29 -6.93 -1.74
N ALA A 52 -14.79 -5.93 -2.47
CA ALA A 52 -15.22 -6.11 -3.86
C ALA A 52 -14.04 -6.48 -4.77
N ARG A 53 -12.91 -5.77 -4.66
CA ARG A 53 -11.70 -6.10 -5.42
C ARG A 53 -11.13 -7.46 -5.04
N ALA A 54 -11.09 -7.81 -3.76
CA ALA A 54 -10.59 -9.10 -3.30
C ALA A 54 -11.46 -10.24 -3.82
N LYS A 55 -12.77 -10.05 -3.87
CA LYS A 55 -13.69 -10.98 -4.54
C LYS A 55 -13.36 -11.10 -6.03
N GLY A 56 -13.23 -9.98 -6.75
CA GLY A 56 -12.87 -9.99 -8.16
C GLY A 56 -11.54 -10.70 -8.44
N ALA A 57 -10.51 -10.49 -7.60
CA ALA A 57 -9.22 -11.17 -7.71
C ALA A 57 -9.31 -12.69 -7.49
N ARG A 58 -10.21 -13.16 -6.62
CA ARG A 58 -10.48 -14.60 -6.44
C ARG A 58 -11.21 -15.20 -7.64
N ASP A 59 -12.09 -14.42 -8.26
CA ASP A 59 -12.90 -14.82 -9.41
C ASP A 59 -12.12 -14.76 -10.74
N GLY A 60 -10.83 -14.39 -10.71
CA GLY A 60 -9.94 -14.41 -11.87
C GLY A 60 -9.73 -13.07 -12.57
N ALA A 61 -9.99 -11.93 -11.91
CA ALA A 61 -9.56 -10.62 -12.43
C ALA A 61 -8.02 -10.61 -12.61
N PRO A 62 -7.51 -10.11 -13.75
CA PRO A 62 -6.12 -10.32 -14.14
C PRO A 62 -5.14 -9.56 -13.23
N ALA A 63 -4.33 -10.30 -12.47
CA ALA A 63 -2.99 -9.86 -12.10
C ALA A 63 -2.08 -10.14 -13.30
N THR A 64 -1.89 -9.13 -14.16
CA THR A 64 -1.05 -9.25 -15.36
C THR A 64 0.23 -8.46 -15.18
N GLY A 65 1.23 -9.10 -14.58
CA GLY A 65 2.56 -8.50 -14.50
C GLY A 65 3.58 -9.47 -13.95
N ALA A 66 4.39 -10.04 -14.84
CA ALA A 66 5.67 -10.67 -14.53
C ALA A 66 6.78 -9.69 -14.97
N GLY A 67 6.95 -8.59 -14.24
CA GLY A 67 8.23 -7.88 -14.22
C GLY A 67 9.23 -8.66 -13.36
N ASP A 68 10.40 -8.10 -13.05
CA ASP A 68 11.48 -8.71 -12.22
C ASP A 68 11.07 -9.17 -10.80
N PHE A 69 9.78 -9.13 -10.46
CA PHE A 69 9.18 -9.62 -9.24
C PHE A 69 8.83 -11.11 -9.35
N LYS A 70 9.15 -11.85 -8.28
CA LYS A 70 8.95 -13.31 -8.17
C LYS A 70 7.47 -13.75 -8.16
N LEU A 71 6.51 -12.81 -8.17
CA LEU A 71 5.08 -13.06 -8.01
C LEU A 71 4.25 -12.18 -8.96
N PRO A 72 3.06 -12.63 -9.41
CA PRO A 72 2.16 -11.82 -10.22
C PRO A 72 1.81 -10.52 -9.51
N LEU A 73 1.88 -9.38 -10.21
CA LEU A 73 1.47 -8.08 -9.68
C LEU A 73 0.15 -7.60 -10.30
N VAL A 74 -0.60 -6.81 -9.53
CA VAL A 74 -1.80 -6.11 -9.98
C VAL A 74 -1.38 -4.95 -10.88
N GLU A 75 -1.76 -5.02 -12.15
CA GLU A 75 -1.64 -3.90 -13.07
C GLU A 75 -2.89 -3.01 -12.94
N SER A 76 -2.70 -1.77 -12.51
CA SER A 76 -3.80 -0.83 -12.31
C SER A 76 -3.36 0.60 -12.61
N SER A 77 -4.28 1.40 -13.14
CA SER A 77 -4.12 2.85 -13.25
C SER A 77 -4.32 3.58 -11.92
N ASP A 78 -4.87 2.91 -10.90
CA ASP A 78 -4.94 3.43 -9.54
C ASP A 78 -3.59 3.20 -8.84
N PRO A 79 -2.82 4.28 -8.56
CA PRO A 79 -1.47 4.15 -7.99
C PRO A 79 -1.50 3.57 -6.57
N GLN A 80 -2.66 3.55 -5.89
CA GLN A 80 -2.76 2.97 -4.55
C GLN A 80 -2.85 1.44 -4.54
N ILE A 81 -3.14 0.82 -5.69
CA ILE A 81 -3.23 -0.63 -5.84
C ILE A 81 -2.33 -1.17 -6.96
N HIS A 82 -1.72 -0.30 -7.76
CA HIS A 82 -0.70 -0.66 -8.75
C HIS A 82 0.47 -1.40 -8.08
N GLY A 83 0.93 -2.49 -8.70
CA GLY A 83 2.04 -3.30 -8.20
C GLY A 83 1.71 -4.18 -6.99
N MET A 84 0.46 -4.24 -6.55
CA MET A 84 0.07 -5.09 -5.42
C MET A 84 0.32 -6.57 -5.73
N ASN A 85 0.83 -7.31 -4.75
CA ASN A 85 0.98 -8.77 -4.87
C ASN A 85 -0.35 -9.44 -5.24
N GLY A 86 -0.37 -10.27 -6.28
CA GLY A 86 -1.59 -10.90 -6.78
C GLY A 86 -2.24 -11.89 -5.82
N GLU A 87 -1.46 -12.59 -4.99
CA GLU A 87 -2.03 -13.42 -3.92
C GLU A 87 -2.57 -12.55 -2.78
N GLY A 88 -1.82 -11.52 -2.38
CA GLY A 88 -2.28 -10.51 -1.43
C GLY A 88 -3.55 -9.79 -1.88
N ALA A 89 -3.71 -9.57 -3.18
CA ALA A 89 -4.90 -8.95 -3.76
C ALA A 89 -6.17 -9.78 -3.52
N LYS A 90 -6.06 -11.08 -3.22
CA LYS A 90 -7.21 -11.92 -2.85
C LYS A 90 -7.65 -11.71 -1.40
N ASP A 91 -7.00 -10.86 -0.61
CA ASP A 91 -7.34 -10.55 0.78
C ASP A 91 -7.61 -9.06 0.97
N ALA A 92 -8.83 -8.72 1.40
CA ALA A 92 -9.25 -7.34 1.63
C ALA A 92 -8.42 -6.62 2.72
N THR A 93 -7.92 -7.36 3.71
CA THR A 93 -7.06 -6.85 4.79
C THR A 93 -5.68 -6.52 4.26
N TYR A 94 -5.13 -7.36 3.40
CA TYR A 94 -3.89 -7.08 2.68
C TYR A 94 -4.05 -5.86 1.76
N GLN A 95 -5.13 -5.79 0.98
CA GLN A 95 -5.40 -4.64 0.11
C GLN A 95 -5.45 -3.33 0.90
N ALA A 96 -6.12 -3.34 2.05
CA ALA A 96 -6.24 -2.18 2.91
C ALA A 96 -4.89 -1.75 3.50
N ALA A 97 -4.06 -2.72 3.92
CA ALA A 97 -2.71 -2.46 4.41
C ALA A 97 -1.82 -1.84 3.30
N TYR A 98 -1.81 -2.45 2.12
CA TYR A 98 -1.04 -1.97 0.96
C TYR A 98 -1.46 -0.55 0.54
N ARG A 99 -2.77 -0.32 0.37
CA ARG A 99 -3.32 1.02 0.04
C ARG A 99 -2.88 2.05 1.09
N SER A 100 -2.94 1.67 2.37
CA SER A 100 -2.56 2.58 3.46
C SER A 100 -1.07 2.94 3.41
N CYS A 101 -0.20 1.99 3.07
CA CYS A 101 1.22 2.26 2.81
C CYS A 101 1.41 3.21 1.62
N MET A 102 0.73 2.96 0.49
CA MET A 102 0.79 3.82 -0.69
C MET A 102 0.32 5.25 -0.41
N ARG A 103 -0.78 5.41 0.33
CA ARG A 103 -1.29 6.71 0.77
C ARG A 103 -0.28 7.50 1.59
N ARG A 104 0.44 6.84 2.50
CA ARG A 104 1.49 7.50 3.30
C ARG A 104 2.70 7.94 2.45
N LYS A 105 2.92 7.29 1.31
CA LYS A 105 3.97 7.65 0.34
C LYS A 105 3.53 8.72 -0.66
N GLY A 106 2.24 9.10 -0.65
CA GLY A 106 1.69 10.17 -1.49
C GLY A 106 1.02 9.71 -2.78
N PHE A 107 0.61 8.44 -2.84
CA PHE A 107 -0.14 7.85 -3.96
C PHE A 107 -1.62 7.71 -3.62
#